data_AF-A0A7C5I6K8-F1
#
_entry.id   AF-A0A7C5I6K8-F1
#
_cell.length_a   1.000
_cell.length_b   1.000
_cell.length_c   1.000
_cell.angle_alpha   90.00
_cell.angle_beta   90.00
_cell.angle_gamma   90.00
#
_symmetry.space_group_name_H-M   'P 1'
#
loop_
_entity.id
_entity.type
_entity.pdbx_description
1 polymer ?
#
loop_
_entity_poly.entity_id
_entity_poly.type
_entity_poly.pdbx_seq_one_letter_code
_entity_poly.pdbx_strand_id
1 'polypeptide(L)'
;MILAGCSAVMLRVNSNQSLAAIEAALVHAAQRRGINVLSIAHLNRLFQLSGNALSKDAISLTVCRPDLSAALLEADIRFANFIPCRLTVIQEDGGVILESLTAAEICRLIGRPELEAAALPLENMLRELLEEAARAGRPGRPDAPAPAYEPGAAEGMVSPRATIPQRIDCFGSKVEDLAGTGQHDAPGG
;
A
#
# COMPACT_ATOMS: atom_id res chain seq x y z
N MET A 1 15.48 35.41 8.31
CA MET A 1 14.31 34.52 8.59
C MET A 1 14.15 33.61 7.39
N ILE A 2 14.77 32.43 7.43
CA ILE A 2 14.71 31.44 6.34
C ILE A 2 13.53 30.51 6.65
N LEU A 3 12.63 30.31 5.69
CA LEU A 3 11.53 29.35 5.76
C LEU A 3 12.09 27.92 5.87
N ALA A 4 12.30 27.45 7.10
CA ALA A 4 12.56 26.05 7.44
C ALA A 4 11.25 25.30 7.74
N GLY A 5 10.21 25.52 6.93
CA GLY A 5 8.83 25.11 7.24
C GLY A 5 8.31 23.87 6.52
N CYS A 6 8.97 23.38 5.47
CA CYS A 6 8.41 22.30 4.63
C CYS A 6 9.02 20.91 4.87
N SER A 7 10.05 20.78 5.72
CA SER A 7 10.82 19.53 5.82
C SER A 7 10.44 18.63 7.02
N ALA A 8 9.51 19.03 7.88
CA ALA A 8 9.20 18.30 9.12
C ALA A 8 8.03 17.30 9.02
N VAL A 9 7.17 17.44 8.01
CA VAL A 9 5.89 16.71 7.91
C VAL A 9 6.03 15.39 7.14
N MET A 10 6.92 15.36 6.15
CA MET A 10 7.09 14.23 5.24
C MET A 10 8.53 13.71 5.30
N LEU A 11 8.66 12.39 5.43
CA LEU A 11 9.84 11.66 4.99
C LEU A 11 9.90 11.75 3.47
N ARG A 12 11.01 12.23 2.90
CA ARG A 12 11.17 12.44 1.46
C ARG A 12 12.51 11.91 0.95
N VAL A 13 12.48 11.13 -0.12
CA VAL A 13 13.66 10.61 -0.81
C VAL A 13 13.51 10.86 -2.31
N ASN A 14 14.55 11.38 -2.95
CA ASN A 14 14.56 11.62 -4.40
C ASN A 14 15.29 10.49 -5.13
N SER A 15 14.85 10.16 -6.35
CA SER A 15 15.56 9.24 -7.24
C SER A 15 15.43 9.71 -8.68
N ASN A 16 16.45 9.44 -9.51
CA ASN A 16 16.40 9.67 -10.95
C ASN A 16 15.88 8.44 -11.74
N GLN A 17 15.38 7.43 -11.03
CA GLN A 17 14.77 6.24 -11.61
C GLN A 17 13.32 6.50 -12.06
N SER A 18 12.78 5.63 -12.90
CA SER A 18 11.38 5.71 -13.33
C SER A 18 10.42 5.22 -12.23
N LEU A 19 9.14 5.61 -12.33
CA LEU A 19 8.07 5.09 -11.46
C LEU A 19 8.06 3.56 -11.40
N ALA A 20 8.08 2.89 -12.55
CA ALA A 20 8.05 1.42 -12.63
C ALA A 20 9.27 0.76 -11.96
N ALA A 21 10.47 1.34 -12.16
CA ALA A 21 11.68 0.82 -11.51
C ALA A 21 11.62 0.96 -10.00
N ILE A 22 11.08 2.09 -9.50
CA ILE A 22 10.95 2.34 -8.07
C ILE A 22 9.88 1.47 -7.43
N GLU A 23 8.75 1.25 -8.10
CA GLU A 23 7.73 0.31 -7.65
C GLU A 23 8.31 -1.09 -7.46
N ALA A 24 8.97 -1.62 -8.49
CA ALA A 24 9.61 -2.93 -8.43
C ALA A 24 10.67 -3.00 -7.31
N ALA A 25 11.47 -1.94 -7.15
CA ALA A 25 12.47 -1.86 -6.10
C ALA A 25 11.86 -1.81 -4.69
N LEU A 26 10.76 -1.08 -4.49
CA LEU A 26 10.01 -1.02 -3.23
C LEU A 26 9.43 -2.38 -2.87
N VAL A 27 8.79 -3.08 -3.82
CA VAL A 27 8.22 -4.42 -3.59
C VAL A 27 9.33 -5.40 -3.20
N HIS A 28 10.44 -5.40 -3.94
CA HIS A 28 11.56 -6.29 -3.68
C HIS A 28 12.24 -5.99 -2.33
N ALA A 29 12.45 -4.72 -1.99
CA ALA A 29 13.03 -4.31 -0.71
C ALA A 29 12.10 -4.63 0.48
N ALA A 30 10.78 -4.45 0.32
CA ALA A 30 9.79 -4.81 1.32
C ALA A 30 9.83 -6.31 1.65
N GLN A 31 9.86 -7.16 0.61
CA GLN A 31 9.95 -8.63 0.76
C GLN A 31 11.20 -9.05 1.55
N ARG A 32 12.39 -8.51 1.24
CA ARG A 32 13.63 -8.84 1.97
C ARG A 32 13.59 -8.48 3.45
N ARG A 33 12.81 -7.46 3.81
CA ARG A 33 12.71 -6.93 5.16
C ARG A 33 11.51 -7.50 5.93
N GLY A 34 10.77 -8.45 5.37
CA GLY A 34 9.55 -9.00 5.96
C GLY A 34 8.47 -7.93 6.16
N ILE A 35 8.36 -7.02 5.21
CA ILE A 35 7.30 -6.00 5.14
C ILE A 35 6.28 -6.48 4.12
N ASN A 36 5.02 -6.53 4.50
CA ASN A 36 3.94 -6.92 3.62
C ASN A 36 3.50 -5.72 2.78
N VAL A 37 3.58 -5.85 1.46
CA VAL A 37 2.92 -4.91 0.53
C VAL A 37 1.46 -5.35 0.40
N LEU A 38 0.53 -4.47 0.76
CA LEU A 38 -0.90 -4.80 0.81
C LEU A 38 -1.67 -4.28 -0.40
N SER A 39 -1.29 -3.11 -0.92
CA SER A 39 -1.88 -2.56 -2.13
C SER A 39 -0.93 -1.65 -2.88
N ILE A 40 -1.13 -1.58 -4.19
CA ILE A 40 -0.47 -0.66 -5.12
C ILE A 40 -1.55 -0.05 -6.00
N ALA A 41 -1.68 1.27 -5.99
CA ALA A 41 -2.64 2.00 -6.80
C ALA A 41 -1.89 2.95 -7.74
N HIS A 42 -2.02 2.71 -9.05
CA HIS A 42 -1.50 3.60 -10.09
C HIS A 42 -2.52 4.72 -10.33
N LEU A 43 -2.26 5.91 -9.81
CA LEU A 43 -3.26 6.96 -9.71
C LEU A 43 -3.70 7.45 -11.09
N ASN A 44 -2.77 7.70 -12.01
CA ASN A 44 -3.13 8.17 -13.34
C ASN A 44 -4.02 7.14 -14.09
N ARG A 45 -3.71 5.85 -13.98
CA ARG A 45 -4.56 4.78 -14.54
C ARG A 45 -5.95 4.78 -13.92
N LEU A 46 -6.04 4.92 -12.60
CA LEU A 46 -7.32 4.96 -11.88
C LEU A 46 -8.20 6.13 -12.35
N PHE A 47 -7.63 7.33 -12.51
CA PHE A 47 -8.38 8.51 -12.95
C PHE A 47 -8.72 8.48 -14.44
N GLN A 48 -7.90 7.84 -15.29
CA GLN A 48 -8.19 7.66 -16.72
C GLN A 48 -9.47 6.85 -16.95
N LEU A 49 -9.80 5.90 -16.07
CA LEU A 49 -11.08 5.16 -16.14
C LEU A 49 -12.30 6.07 -16.03
N SER A 50 -12.14 7.24 -15.40
CA SER A 50 -13.18 8.27 -15.25
C SER A 50 -13.00 9.46 -16.21
N GLY A 51 -12.13 9.33 -17.22
CA GLY A 51 -11.85 10.38 -18.22
C GLY A 51 -10.96 11.52 -17.72
N ASN A 52 -10.39 11.42 -16.52
CA ASN A 52 -9.53 12.44 -15.93
C ASN A 52 -8.05 12.05 -16.05
N ALA A 53 -7.24 12.86 -16.73
CA ALA A 53 -5.79 12.66 -16.78
C ALA A 53 -5.10 13.54 -15.73
N LEU A 54 -4.15 12.95 -14.98
CA LEU A 54 -3.31 13.72 -14.06
C LEU A 54 -2.16 14.39 -14.83
N SER A 55 -1.78 15.60 -14.41
CA SER A 55 -0.62 16.30 -14.98
C SER A 55 0.72 15.66 -14.60
N LYS A 56 0.77 15.01 -13.44
CA LYS A 56 1.89 14.20 -12.96
C LYS A 56 1.38 12.84 -12.54
N ASP A 57 2.06 11.80 -12.98
CA ASP A 57 1.74 10.42 -12.59
C ASP A 57 2.24 10.14 -11.17
N ALA A 58 1.58 9.22 -10.47
CA ALA A 58 1.95 8.82 -9.13
C ALA A 58 1.43 7.43 -8.80
N ILE A 59 2.13 6.75 -7.90
CA ILE A 59 1.76 5.46 -7.34
C ILE A 59 1.57 5.62 -5.84
N SER A 60 0.44 5.14 -5.32
CA SER A 60 0.20 5.02 -3.88
C SER A 60 0.33 3.56 -3.47
N LEU A 61 1.25 3.26 -2.57
CA LEU A 61 1.47 1.92 -2.03
C LEU A 61 1.11 1.89 -0.54
N THR A 62 0.58 0.77 -0.06
CA THR A 62 0.42 0.54 1.39
C THR A 62 1.25 -0.66 1.84
N VAL A 63 1.97 -0.48 2.95
CA VAL A 63 2.88 -1.48 3.51
C VAL A 63 2.62 -1.69 5.00
N CYS A 64 2.87 -2.89 5.49
CA CYS A 64 2.70 -3.23 6.90
C CYS A 64 3.85 -4.12 7.40
N ARG A 65 4.46 -3.72 8.52
CA ARG A 65 5.46 -4.51 9.23
C ARG A 65 4.82 -5.01 10.54
N PRO A 66 4.37 -6.27 10.63
CA PRO A 66 3.39 -6.70 11.65
C PRO A 66 3.79 -6.46 13.10
N ASP A 67 5.05 -6.71 13.45
CA ASP A 67 5.64 -6.48 14.78
C ASP A 67 5.60 -5.00 15.19
N LEU A 68 6.08 -4.11 14.31
CA LEU A 68 6.08 -2.67 14.56
C LEU A 68 4.66 -2.09 14.58
N SER A 69 3.81 -2.54 13.66
CA SER A 69 2.41 -2.12 13.60
C SER A 69 1.64 -2.53 14.86
N ALA A 70 1.81 -3.77 15.32
CA ALA A 70 1.14 -4.26 16.53
C ALA A 70 1.57 -3.45 17.77
N ALA A 71 2.87 -3.19 17.94
CA ALA A 71 3.37 -2.41 19.07
C ALA A 71 2.74 -1.01 19.15
N LEU A 72 2.56 -0.35 18.00
CA LEU A 72 1.92 0.98 17.96
C LEU A 72 0.42 0.92 18.21
N LEU A 73 -0.28 -0.07 17.64
CA LEU A 73 -1.71 -0.25 17.87
C LEU A 73 -2.03 -0.55 19.34
N GLU A 74 -1.15 -1.29 20.04
CA GLU A 74 -1.24 -1.52 21.48
C GLU A 74 -0.96 -0.22 22.29
N ALA A 75 -0.03 0.62 21.83
CA ALA A 75 0.27 1.90 22.49
C ALA A 75 -0.88 2.92 22.35
N ASP A 76 -1.51 3.00 21.18
CA ASP A 76 -2.75 3.76 20.95
C ASP A 76 -3.48 3.25 19.69
N ILE A 77 -4.71 2.76 19.84
CA ILE A 77 -5.47 2.19 18.72
C ILE A 77 -5.70 3.19 17.57
N ARG A 78 -5.60 4.51 17.81
CA ARG A 78 -5.77 5.53 16.77
C ARG A 78 -4.66 5.53 15.72
N PHE A 79 -3.54 4.86 15.96
CA PHE A 79 -2.56 4.57 14.92
C PHE A 79 -3.17 3.77 13.75
N ALA A 80 -4.29 3.07 13.93
CA ALA A 80 -5.03 2.40 12.86
C ALA A 80 -5.48 3.33 11.72
N ASN A 81 -5.55 4.64 11.92
CA ASN A 81 -5.81 5.60 10.83
C ASN A 81 -4.64 5.73 9.85
N PHE A 82 -3.44 5.30 10.25
CA PHE A 82 -2.19 5.44 9.50
C PHE A 82 -1.48 4.09 9.27
N ILE A 83 -2.06 2.99 9.75
CA ILE A 83 -1.60 1.62 9.55
C ILE A 83 -2.67 0.87 8.74
N PRO A 84 -2.33 0.28 7.57
CA PRO A 84 -0.99 0.15 6.99
C PRO A 84 -0.39 1.48 6.53
N CYS A 85 0.93 1.58 6.60
CA CYS A 85 1.67 2.80 6.25
C CYS A 85 1.52 3.09 4.77
N ARG A 86 1.17 4.33 4.41
CA ARG A 86 1.10 4.77 3.03
C ARG A 86 2.43 5.35 2.57
N LEU A 87 2.88 4.89 1.40
CA LEU A 87 3.98 5.45 0.64
C LEU A 87 3.42 6.03 -0.65
N THR A 88 3.99 7.14 -1.12
CA THR A 88 3.63 7.71 -2.42
C THR A 88 4.90 7.91 -3.23
N VAL A 89 4.85 7.53 -4.51
CA VAL A 89 5.91 7.79 -5.47
C VAL A 89 5.33 8.73 -6.52
N ILE A 90 5.88 9.93 -6.64
CA ILE A 90 5.36 11.00 -7.48
C ILE A 90 6.36 11.23 -8.62
N GLN A 91 5.87 11.23 -9.86
CA GLN A 91 6.68 11.60 -11.00
C GLN A 91 7.06 13.08 -10.94
N GLU A 92 8.34 13.37 -11.13
CA GLU A 92 8.87 14.72 -11.30
C GLU A 92 9.73 14.80 -12.56
N ASP A 93 10.10 16.01 -12.95
CA ASP A 93 11.00 16.23 -14.08
C ASP A 93 12.37 15.60 -13.79
N GLY A 94 12.71 14.54 -14.53
CA GLY A 94 13.99 13.84 -14.41
C GLY A 94 14.05 12.73 -13.35
N GLY A 95 12.92 12.33 -12.76
CA GLY A 95 12.90 11.23 -11.80
C GLY A 95 11.61 11.11 -11.02
N VAL A 96 11.72 10.69 -9.77
CA VAL A 96 10.60 10.58 -8.84
C VAL A 96 10.96 11.08 -7.45
N ILE A 97 9.91 11.38 -6.69
CA ILE A 97 9.98 11.66 -5.26
C ILE A 97 9.18 10.58 -4.53
N LEU A 98 9.80 9.95 -3.55
CA LEU A 98 9.17 9.01 -2.64
C LEU A 98 8.84 9.72 -1.33
N GLU A 99 7.61 9.56 -0.84
CA GLU A 99 7.12 10.22 0.37
C GLU A 99 6.37 9.28 1.31
N SER A 100 6.46 9.58 2.61
CA SER A 100 5.58 9.06 3.66
C SER A 100 5.46 10.07 4.80
N LEU A 101 4.44 9.95 5.64
CA LEU A 101 4.32 10.78 6.84
C LEU A 101 5.40 10.42 7.86
N THR A 102 5.89 11.42 8.59
CA THR A 102 6.80 11.19 9.72
C THR A 102 6.03 10.68 10.95
N ALA A 103 6.73 10.01 11.85
CA ALA A 103 6.22 9.60 13.16
C ALA A 103 5.73 10.81 13.96
N ALA A 104 6.50 11.91 13.94
CA ALA A 104 6.14 13.16 14.61
C ALA A 104 4.79 13.70 14.10
N GLU A 105 4.58 13.69 12.79
CA GLU A 105 3.34 14.16 12.18
C GLU A 105 2.16 13.23 12.51
N ILE A 106 2.33 11.92 12.42
CA ILE A 106 1.29 10.95 12.79
C ILE A 106 0.88 11.14 14.26
N CYS A 107 1.87 11.25 15.17
CA CYS A 107 1.64 11.46 16.59
C CYS A 107 0.91 12.78 16.86
N ARG A 108 1.24 13.85 16.11
CA ARG A 108 0.54 15.13 16.16
C ARG A 108 -0.93 14.99 15.72
N LEU A 109 -1.19 14.27 14.62
CA LEU A 109 -2.54 14.08 14.08
C LEU A 109 -3.46 13.27 15.00
N ILE A 110 -2.93 12.31 15.74
CA ILE A 110 -3.70 11.58 16.77
C ILE A 110 -3.71 12.30 18.13
N GLY A 111 -3.06 13.45 18.26
CA GLY A 111 -3.00 14.21 19.51
C GLY A 111 -2.21 13.53 20.62
N ARG A 112 -1.15 12.79 20.27
CA ARG A 112 -0.25 12.05 21.19
C ARG A 112 1.23 12.31 20.87
N PRO A 113 1.71 13.56 20.88
CA PRO A 113 3.10 13.88 20.53
C PRO A 113 4.13 13.14 21.40
N GLU A 114 3.78 12.76 22.63
CA GLU A 114 4.65 12.00 23.52
C GLU A 114 4.93 10.56 23.05
N LEU A 115 4.16 10.04 22.08
CA LEU A 115 4.37 8.72 21.48
C LEU A 115 5.38 8.72 20.32
N GLU A 116 5.96 9.88 19.96
CA GLU A 116 6.89 10.00 18.84
C GLU A 116 8.08 9.02 18.96
N ALA A 117 8.66 8.91 20.15
CA ALA A 117 9.76 7.97 20.40
C ALA A 117 9.36 6.50 20.16
N ALA A 118 8.11 6.14 20.45
CA ALA A 118 7.59 4.79 20.20
C ALA A 118 7.32 4.55 18.70
N ALA A 119 6.97 5.59 17.94
CA ALA A 119 6.72 5.52 16.49
C ALA A 119 7.98 5.62 15.62
N LEU A 120 9.10 6.10 16.19
CA LEU A 120 10.36 6.28 15.46
C LEU A 120 10.91 5.00 14.80
N PRO A 121 10.84 3.79 15.40
CA PRO A 121 11.27 2.56 14.73
C PRO A 121 10.53 2.29 13.42
N LEU A 122 9.23 2.59 13.37
CA LEU A 122 8.43 2.46 12.16
C LEU A 122 8.87 3.48 11.09
N GLU A 123 9.09 4.74 11.47
CA GLU A 123 9.60 5.75 10.53
C GLU A 123 10.98 5.37 9.98
N ASN A 124 11.90 4.91 10.83
CA ASN A 124 13.23 4.49 10.41
C ASN A 124 13.16 3.34 9.41
N MET A 125 12.29 2.36 9.66
CA MET A 125 12.03 1.28 8.71
C MET A 125 11.53 1.80 7.35
N LEU A 126 10.60 2.76 7.35
CA LEU A 126 10.12 3.38 6.12
C LEU A 126 11.23 4.15 5.40
N ARG A 127 12.04 4.92 6.13
CA ARG A 127 13.20 5.65 5.58
C ARG A 127 14.17 4.72 4.89
N GLU A 128 14.57 3.64 5.56
CA GLU A 128 15.46 2.63 4.98
C GLU A 128 14.87 1.99 3.73
N LEU A 129 13.57 1.68 3.74
CA LEU A 129 12.87 1.12 2.58
C LEU A 129 12.89 2.10 1.38
N LEU A 130 12.57 3.38 1.61
CA LEU A 130 12.58 4.40 0.55
C LEU A 130 14.00 4.63 0.00
N GLU A 131 14.99 4.73 0.88
CA GLU A 131 16.39 4.93 0.48
C GLU A 131 16.96 3.74 -0.31
N GLU A 132 16.64 2.51 0.10
CA GLU A 132 17.06 1.31 -0.59
C GLU A 132 16.45 1.24 -2.00
N ALA A 133 15.15 1.48 -2.12
CA ALA A 133 14.48 1.52 -3.43
C ALA A 133 15.08 2.61 -4.34
N ALA A 134 15.34 3.81 -3.78
CA ALA A 134 15.90 4.92 -4.53
C ALA A 134 17.33 4.67 -5.07
N ARG A 135 18.12 3.81 -4.40
CA ARG A 135 19.52 3.48 -4.76
C ARG A 135 19.67 2.28 -5.71
N ALA A 136 18.63 1.47 -5.90
CA ALA A 136 18.72 0.15 -6.52
C ALA A 136 19.05 0.07 -8.05
N GLY A 137 19.42 1.16 -8.74
CA GLY A 137 19.55 1.14 -10.22
C GLY A 137 20.58 0.11 -10.74
N ARG A 138 20.42 -0.64 -11.85
CA ARG A 138 19.42 -0.86 -12.94
C ARG A 138 19.62 -2.34 -13.43
N PRO A 139 18.75 -3.03 -14.24
CA PRO A 139 18.51 -2.67 -15.66
C PRO A 139 17.09 -2.96 -16.22
N GLY A 140 16.70 -2.29 -17.31
CA GLY A 140 15.54 -2.66 -18.13
C GLY A 140 15.07 -1.57 -19.08
N ARG A 141 14.87 -1.92 -20.36
CA ARG A 141 14.26 -1.10 -21.43
C ARG A 141 12.86 -0.62 -20.99
N PRO A 142 12.28 0.49 -21.52
CA PRO A 142 10.90 0.86 -21.21
C PRO A 142 9.98 -0.35 -21.38
N ASP A 143 9.39 -0.79 -20.27
CA ASP A 143 8.47 -1.91 -20.24
C ASP A 143 7.23 -1.53 -21.05
N ALA A 144 6.75 -2.48 -21.85
CA ALA A 144 5.42 -2.43 -22.43
C ALA A 144 4.40 -2.16 -21.30
N PRO A 145 3.28 -1.46 -21.58
CA PRO A 145 2.30 -1.10 -20.56
C PRO A 145 1.99 -2.30 -19.67
N ALA A 146 2.20 -2.12 -18.37
CA ALA A 146 1.96 -3.15 -17.38
C ALA A 146 0.55 -3.74 -17.60
N PRO A 147 0.42 -5.09 -17.59
CA PRO A 147 -0.88 -5.71 -17.76
C PRO A 147 -1.88 -5.10 -16.79
N ALA A 148 -3.14 -5.01 -17.22
CA ALA A 148 -4.21 -4.52 -16.37
C ALA A 148 -4.16 -5.22 -15.01
N TYR A 149 -3.94 -4.46 -13.95
CA TYR A 149 -4.43 -4.88 -12.64
C TYR A 149 -5.94 -4.79 -12.72
N GLU A 150 -6.54 -5.83 -13.27
CA GLU A 150 -7.90 -6.24 -12.95
C GLU A 150 -7.82 -6.69 -11.48
N PRO A 151 -8.61 -6.14 -10.55
CA PRO A 151 -8.76 -6.77 -9.25
C PRO A 151 -9.48 -8.10 -9.47
N GLY A 152 -8.73 -9.13 -9.88
CA GLY A 152 -9.17 -10.50 -9.75
C GLY A 152 -9.32 -10.80 -8.27
N ALA A 153 -10.34 -11.58 -7.90
CA ALA A 153 -10.50 -12.09 -6.56
C ALA A 153 -9.28 -12.95 -6.20
N ALA A 154 -8.23 -12.34 -5.65
CA ALA A 154 -7.11 -13.08 -5.09
C ALA A 154 -7.62 -13.80 -3.83
N GLU A 155 -7.32 -15.09 -3.67
CA GLU A 155 -7.78 -15.90 -2.54
C GLU A 155 -7.46 -15.28 -1.17
N GLY A 156 -6.39 -14.47 -1.09
CA GLY A 156 -6.01 -13.71 0.10
C GLY A 156 -6.94 -12.53 0.46
N MET A 157 -7.90 -12.17 -0.38
CA MET A 157 -8.89 -11.10 -0.16
C MET A 157 -10.21 -11.61 0.43
N VAL A 158 -10.34 -12.93 0.67
CA VAL A 158 -11.49 -13.51 1.35
C VAL A 158 -11.29 -13.41 2.85
N SER A 159 -12.09 -12.57 3.52
CA SER A 159 -12.17 -12.57 4.98
C SER A 159 -12.97 -13.80 5.43
N PRO A 160 -12.38 -14.73 6.23
CA PRO A 160 -13.13 -15.86 6.76
C PRO A 160 -14.24 -15.43 7.73
N ARG A 161 -14.22 -14.18 8.19
CA ARG A 161 -15.27 -13.58 9.03
C ARG A 161 -16.53 -13.17 8.24
N ALA A 162 -16.44 -13.10 6.91
CA ALA A 162 -17.56 -12.74 6.05
C ALA A 162 -18.19 -13.96 5.33
N THR A 163 -17.71 -15.17 5.60
CA THR A 163 -18.30 -16.40 5.08
C THR A 163 -19.66 -16.62 5.72
N ILE A 164 -20.74 -16.35 4.99
CA ILE A 164 -22.09 -16.76 5.38
C ILE A 164 -22.13 -18.28 5.27
N PRO A 165 -22.40 -19.03 6.36
CA PRO A 165 -22.55 -20.47 6.28
C PRO A 165 -23.64 -20.85 5.29
N GLN A 166 -23.39 -21.87 4.48
CA GLN A 166 -24.39 -22.42 3.56
C GLN A 166 -25.62 -22.86 4.36
N ARG A 167 -26.81 -22.44 3.94
CA ARG A 167 -28.04 -22.82 4.61
C ARG A 167 -28.41 -24.23 4.16
N ILE A 168 -28.39 -25.19 5.07
CA ILE A 168 -28.77 -26.57 4.79
C ILE A 168 -30.23 -26.76 5.19
N ASP A 169 -31.04 -27.30 4.29
CA ASP A 169 -32.42 -27.66 4.59
C ASP A 169 -32.51 -28.91 5.48
N CYS A 170 -33.72 -29.28 5.89
CA CYS A 170 -33.94 -30.47 6.73
C CYS A 170 -33.64 -31.80 6.01
N PHE A 171 -33.36 -31.77 4.70
CA PHE A 171 -33.01 -32.93 3.89
C PHE A 171 -31.52 -33.01 3.55
N GLY A 172 -30.71 -32.06 4.07
CA GLY A 172 -29.27 -32.03 3.83
C GLY A 172 -28.86 -31.34 2.54
N SER A 173 -29.79 -30.72 1.82
CA SER A 173 -29.52 -29.99 0.58
C SER A 173 -29.16 -28.54 0.90
N LYS A 174 -28.25 -27.96 0.12
CA LYS A 174 -27.98 -26.52 0.19
C LYS A 174 -29.19 -25.76 -0.39
N VAL A 175 -29.75 -24.86 0.39
CA VAL A 175 -30.90 -24.05 -0.01
C VAL A 175 -30.56 -23.19 -1.23
N GLU A 176 -29.30 -22.77 -1.35
CA GLU A 176 -28.80 -21.98 -2.48
C GLU A 176 -28.80 -22.77 -3.79
N ASP A 177 -28.61 -24.09 -3.74
CA ASP A 177 -28.66 -24.99 -4.91
C ASP A 177 -30.10 -25.19 -5.41
N LEU A 178 -31.08 -25.11 -4.51
CA LEU A 178 -32.51 -25.24 -4.82
C LEU A 178 -33.10 -23.96 -5.42
N ALA A 179 -32.51 -22.79 -5.12
CA ALA A 179 -33.02 -21.49 -5.55
C ALA A 179 -32.55 -21.06 -6.96
N GLY A 180 -31.70 -21.84 -7.64
CA GLY A 180 -31.50 -21.73 -9.09
C GLY A 180 -30.95 -20.40 -9.60
N THR A 181 -30.12 -19.68 -8.84
CA THR A 181 -29.42 -18.47 -9.34
C THR A 181 -27.90 -18.58 -9.37
N GLY A 182 -27.33 -19.76 -9.11
CA GLY A 182 -25.88 -19.98 -9.17
C GLY A 182 -25.49 -20.94 -10.29
N GLN A 183 -25.29 -20.46 -11.51
CA GLN A 183 -24.39 -21.17 -12.42
C GLN A 183 -22.99 -21.14 -11.80
N HIS A 184 -22.39 -22.31 -11.60
CA HIS A 184 -20.97 -22.39 -11.27
C HIS A 184 -20.17 -21.95 -12.51
N ASP A 185 -19.78 -20.67 -12.56
CA ASP A 185 -18.94 -20.11 -13.60
C ASP A 185 -17.46 -20.51 -13.41
N ALA A 186 -17.18 -21.81 -13.38
CA ALA A 186 -15.88 -22.39 -13.71
C ALA A 186 -15.92 -23.92 -13.60
N PRO A 187 -15.48 -24.67 -14.62
CA PRO A 187 -14.98 -26.02 -14.37
C PRO A 187 -13.66 -25.87 -13.60
N GLY A 188 -13.64 -26.31 -12.34
CA GLY A 188 -12.41 -26.39 -11.56
C GLY A 188 -11.38 -27.24 -12.32
N GLY A 189 -10.18 -26.70 -12.48
CA GLY A 189 -8.99 -27.43 -12.95
C GLY A 189 -8.36 -28.27 -11.85
#